data_AF-A0A1T4M8A6-F1
#
_entry.id   AF-A0A1T4M8A6-F1
#
_cell.length_a   1.000
_cell.length_b   1.000
_cell.length_c   1.000
_cell.angle_alpha   90.00
_cell.angle_beta   90.00
_cell.angle_gamma   90.00
#
_symmetry.space_group_name_H-M   'P 1'
#
loop_
_entity.id
_entity.type
_entity.pdbx_description
1 polymer ?
#
loop_
_entity_poly.entity_id
_entity_poly.type
_entity_poly.pdbx_seq_one_letter_code
_entity_poly.pdbx_strand_id
1 'polypeptide(L)'
;MKISRIIMFVAASVLCFSATSHASEIEQRVRRAYEQIDRGIQSGDITRDEARRLKGDFKKIRDDEERLNNELDRLERNIYRAKNNDNRKDDYRGHDDFRGPDRGHHQVRWERCAGEGENCRFRGTREIRYGAGDRWAYRSQTNSITCNNAVFGDPAPGTPKACYIKID
;
A
#
# COMPACT_ATOMS: atom_id res chain seq x y z
N MET A 1 -14.92 -60.32 -3.61
CA MET A 1 -14.16 -59.49 -4.57
C MET A 1 -15.00 -58.54 -5.44
N LYS A 2 -16.35 -58.64 -5.51
CA LYS A 2 -17.19 -57.73 -6.32
C LYS A 2 -17.52 -56.40 -5.63
N ILE A 3 -17.66 -56.39 -4.30
CA ILE A 3 -18.06 -55.21 -3.51
C ILE A 3 -16.93 -54.15 -3.45
N SER A 4 -15.67 -54.58 -3.36
CA SER A 4 -14.50 -53.68 -3.33
C SER A 4 -14.29 -52.92 -4.66
N ARG A 5 -14.63 -53.52 -5.80
CA ARG A 5 -14.61 -52.87 -7.11
C ARG A 5 -15.70 -51.81 -7.26
N ILE A 6 -16.90 -52.07 -6.74
CA ILE A 6 -18.02 -51.11 -6.78
C ILE A 6 -17.70 -49.90 -5.90
N ILE A 7 -17.13 -50.09 -4.71
CA ILE A 7 -16.75 -48.98 -3.81
C ILE A 7 -15.64 -48.12 -4.43
N MET A 8 -14.65 -48.73 -5.11
CA MET A 8 -13.62 -47.98 -5.84
C MET A 8 -14.19 -47.19 -7.03
N PHE A 9 -15.16 -47.75 -7.77
CA PHE A 9 -15.83 -47.04 -8.87
C PHE A 9 -16.70 -45.88 -8.37
N VAL A 10 -17.45 -46.09 -7.28
CA VAL A 10 -18.28 -45.04 -6.67
C VAL A 10 -17.40 -43.95 -6.07
N ALA A 11 -16.33 -44.29 -5.35
CA ALA A 11 -15.37 -43.33 -4.80
C ALA A 11 -14.68 -42.52 -5.91
N ALA A 12 -14.25 -43.14 -7.01
CA ALA A 12 -13.68 -42.44 -8.15
C ALA A 12 -14.69 -41.51 -8.83
N SER A 13 -15.96 -41.91 -8.93
CA SER A 13 -17.01 -41.06 -9.50
C SER A 13 -17.41 -39.89 -8.60
N VAL A 14 -17.42 -40.06 -7.27
CA VAL A 14 -17.69 -38.97 -6.30
C VAL A 14 -16.51 -38.00 -6.21
N LEU A 15 -15.28 -38.52 -6.26
CA LEU A 15 -14.05 -37.69 -6.33
C LEU A 15 -13.90 -36.97 -7.68
N CYS A 16 -14.49 -37.49 -8.77
CA CYS A 16 -14.61 -36.77 -10.04
C CYS A 16 -15.77 -35.76 -10.06
N PHE A 17 -16.83 -35.95 -9.27
CA PHE A 17 -17.96 -35.01 -9.23
C PHE A 17 -17.63 -33.74 -8.43
N SER A 18 -16.85 -33.88 -7.35
CA SER A 18 -16.35 -32.75 -6.55
C SER A 18 -15.19 -31.99 -7.21
N ALA A 19 -14.65 -32.49 -8.32
CA ALA A 19 -13.64 -31.81 -9.13
C ALA A 19 -14.24 -30.87 -10.20
N THR A 20 -15.56 -30.63 -10.18
CA THR A 20 -16.16 -29.48 -10.85
C THR A 20 -15.92 -28.25 -9.98
N SER A 21 -14.65 -27.88 -9.86
CA SER A 21 -14.25 -26.53 -9.53
C SER A 21 -15.07 -25.55 -10.37
N HIS A 22 -15.37 -24.37 -9.82
CA HIS A 22 -16.06 -23.25 -10.46
C HIS A 22 -15.37 -22.71 -11.74
N ALA A 23 -14.75 -23.54 -12.59
CA ALA A 23 -14.46 -23.25 -13.99
C ALA A 23 -15.79 -22.90 -14.65
N SER A 24 -16.01 -21.60 -14.80
CA SER A 24 -17.28 -20.93 -14.54
C SER A 24 -18.33 -21.22 -15.61
N GLU A 25 -19.60 -21.12 -15.23
CA GLU A 25 -20.71 -21.06 -16.19
C GLU A 25 -20.45 -20.01 -17.29
N ILE A 26 -19.68 -18.97 -16.98
CA ILE A 26 -19.24 -17.93 -17.90
C ILE A 26 -18.22 -18.47 -18.91
N GLU A 27 -17.24 -19.30 -18.52
CA GLU A 27 -16.34 -19.94 -19.48
C GLU A 27 -17.07 -20.81 -20.52
N GLN A 28 -18.09 -21.56 -20.08
CA GLN A 28 -18.91 -22.37 -20.99
C GLN A 28 -19.71 -21.50 -21.95
N ARG A 29 -20.27 -20.39 -21.46
CA ARG A 29 -21.00 -19.41 -22.29
C ARG A 29 -20.07 -18.70 -23.27
N VAL A 30 -18.86 -18.32 -22.85
CA VAL A 30 -17.83 -17.71 -23.71
C VAL A 30 -17.37 -18.67 -24.80
N ARG A 31 -17.16 -19.95 -24.48
CA ARG A 31 -16.81 -20.98 -25.48
C ARG A 31 -17.92 -21.14 -26.53
N ARG A 32 -19.17 -21.24 -26.11
CA ARG A 32 -20.33 -21.32 -27.02
C ARG A 32 -20.49 -20.08 -27.88
N ALA A 33 -20.23 -18.89 -27.33
CA ALA A 33 -20.26 -17.64 -28.07
C ALA A 33 -19.17 -17.60 -29.16
N TYR A 34 -17.94 -18.04 -28.86
CA TYR A 34 -16.89 -18.16 -29.88
C TYR A 34 -17.24 -19.13 -30.99
N GLU A 35 -17.81 -20.29 -30.66
CA GLU A 35 -18.27 -21.27 -31.66
C GLU A 35 -19.39 -20.71 -32.55
N GLN A 36 -20.32 -19.91 -32.01
CA GLN A 36 -21.35 -19.25 -32.79
C GLN A 36 -20.78 -18.17 -33.73
N ILE A 37 -19.80 -17.40 -33.27
CA ILE A 37 -19.11 -16.40 -34.09
C ILE A 37 -18.37 -17.09 -35.25
N ASP A 38 -17.66 -18.19 -34.99
CA ASP A 38 -16.92 -18.89 -36.03
C ASP A 38 -17.85 -19.51 -37.07
N ARG A 39 -19.01 -20.04 -36.65
CA ARG A 39 -20.07 -20.49 -37.58
C ARG A 39 -20.65 -19.34 -38.40
N GLY A 40 -20.91 -18.17 -37.78
CA GLY A 40 -21.41 -16.98 -38.48
C GLY A 40 -20.42 -16.41 -39.51
N ILE A 41 -19.12 -16.54 -39.28
CA ILE A 41 -18.08 -16.20 -40.27
C ILE A 41 -18.12 -17.19 -41.46
N GLN A 42 -18.32 -18.49 -41.19
CA GLN A 42 -18.40 -19.51 -42.24
C GLN A 42 -19.66 -19.40 -43.09
N SER A 43 -20.80 -19.01 -42.49
CA SER A 43 -22.05 -18.78 -43.22
C SER A 43 -22.11 -17.43 -43.94
N GLY A 44 -21.22 -16.49 -43.61
CA GLY A 44 -21.20 -15.15 -44.18
C GLY A 44 -22.16 -14.17 -43.51
N ASP A 45 -22.86 -14.60 -42.46
CA ASP A 45 -23.77 -13.77 -41.66
C ASP A 45 -23.02 -12.73 -40.82
N ILE A 46 -21.73 -12.96 -40.55
CA ILE A 46 -20.87 -12.09 -39.74
C ILE A 46 -19.60 -11.74 -40.52
N THR A 47 -19.26 -10.45 -40.54
CA THR A 47 -18.00 -9.97 -41.13
C THR A 47 -16.81 -10.22 -40.21
N ARG A 48 -15.59 -10.34 -40.77
CA ARG A 48 -14.37 -10.55 -39.98
C ARG A 48 -14.11 -9.46 -38.93
N ASP A 49 -14.46 -8.21 -39.23
CA ASP A 49 -14.26 -7.09 -38.30
C ASP A 49 -15.31 -7.07 -37.19
N GLU A 50 -16.54 -7.45 -37.49
CA GLU A 50 -17.59 -7.64 -36.50
C GLU A 50 -17.27 -8.79 -35.54
N ALA A 51 -16.77 -9.90 -36.06
CA ALA A 51 -16.26 -11.00 -35.25
C ALA A 51 -15.12 -10.54 -34.32
N ARG A 52 -14.16 -9.74 -34.81
CA ARG A 52 -13.07 -9.20 -33.95
C ARG A 52 -13.59 -8.33 -32.82
N ARG A 53 -14.56 -7.46 -33.08
CA ARG A 53 -15.18 -6.60 -32.06
C ARG A 53 -15.88 -7.44 -31.00
N LEU A 54 -16.73 -8.38 -31.42
CA LEU A 54 -17.44 -9.29 -30.51
C LEU A 54 -16.47 -10.10 -29.65
N LYS A 55 -15.42 -10.69 -30.24
CA LYS A 55 -14.39 -11.42 -29.50
C LYS A 55 -13.64 -10.51 -28.51
N GLY A 56 -13.39 -9.25 -28.88
CA GLY A 56 -12.79 -8.25 -28.00
C GLY A 56 -13.68 -7.90 -26.81
N ASP A 57 -14.98 -7.73 -27.02
CA ASP A 57 -15.94 -7.40 -25.96
C ASP A 57 -16.12 -8.59 -25.00
N PHE A 58 -16.18 -9.83 -25.50
CA PHE A 58 -16.18 -11.02 -24.64
C PHE A 58 -14.91 -11.16 -23.80
N LYS A 59 -13.74 -10.79 -24.35
CA LYS A 59 -12.49 -10.75 -23.58
C LYS A 59 -12.57 -9.73 -22.44
N LYS A 60 -13.11 -8.53 -22.68
CA LYS A 60 -13.28 -7.52 -21.63
C LYS A 60 -14.18 -8.02 -20.51
N ILE A 61 -15.32 -8.63 -20.85
CA ILE A 61 -16.26 -9.19 -19.87
C ILE A 61 -15.57 -10.22 -18.96
N ARG A 62 -14.78 -11.13 -19.56
CA ARG A 62 -14.02 -12.13 -18.80
C ARG A 62 -12.94 -11.48 -17.91
N ASP A 63 -12.21 -10.51 -18.43
CA ASP A 63 -11.16 -9.82 -17.67
C ASP A 63 -11.78 -8.99 -16.52
N ASP A 64 -12.99 -8.44 -16.69
CA ASP A 64 -13.76 -7.76 -15.64
C ASP A 64 -14.29 -8.72 -14.57
N GLU A 65 -14.72 -9.93 -14.94
CA GLU A 65 -15.09 -10.98 -14.00
C GLU A 65 -13.91 -11.33 -13.08
N GLU A 66 -12.72 -11.50 -13.66
CA GLU A 66 -11.50 -11.77 -12.89
C GLU A 66 -11.17 -10.61 -11.92
N ARG A 67 -11.35 -9.36 -12.36
CA ARG A 67 -11.17 -8.19 -11.50
C ARG A 67 -12.15 -8.21 -10.32
N LEU A 68 -13.43 -8.49 -10.59
CA LEU A 68 -14.46 -8.55 -9.56
C LEU A 68 -14.23 -9.70 -8.57
N ASN A 69 -13.81 -10.87 -9.04
CA ASN A 69 -13.47 -12.00 -8.18
C ASN A 69 -12.28 -11.67 -7.25
N ASN A 70 -11.24 -11.03 -7.78
CA ASN A 70 -10.11 -10.58 -6.97
C ASN A 70 -10.50 -9.52 -5.93
N GLU A 71 -11.42 -8.62 -6.26
CA GLU A 71 -11.97 -7.63 -5.33
C GLU A 71 -12.81 -8.31 -4.24
N LEU A 72 -13.64 -9.28 -4.60
CA LEU A 72 -14.43 -10.08 -3.67
C LEU A 72 -13.54 -10.82 -2.68
N ASP A 73 -12.49 -11.50 -3.16
CA ASP A 73 -11.50 -12.19 -2.31
C ASP A 73 -10.83 -11.26 -1.31
N ARG A 74 -10.51 -10.02 -1.73
CA ARG A 74 -9.93 -9.01 -0.83
C ARG A 74 -10.92 -8.60 0.25
N LEU A 75 -12.18 -8.37 -0.14
CA LEU A 75 -13.24 -7.99 0.79
C LEU A 75 -13.55 -9.11 1.78
N GLU A 76 -13.61 -10.36 1.33
CA GLU A 76 -13.80 -11.52 2.20
C GLU A 76 -12.70 -11.62 3.26
N ARG A 77 -11.43 -11.45 2.86
CA ARG A 77 -10.32 -11.41 3.82
C ARG A 77 -10.45 -10.26 4.81
N ASN A 78 -10.90 -9.09 4.38
CA ASN A 78 -11.11 -7.95 5.26
C ASN A 78 -12.27 -8.20 6.24
N ILE A 79 -13.38 -8.78 5.78
CA ILE A 79 -14.53 -9.16 6.62
C ILE A 79 -14.11 -10.22 7.64
N TYR A 80 -13.36 -11.25 7.23
CA TYR A 80 -12.83 -12.27 8.13
C TYR A 80 -11.92 -11.65 9.22
N ARG A 81 -11.04 -10.73 8.84
CA ARG A 81 -10.17 -10.02 9.79
C ARG A 81 -10.97 -9.15 10.75
N ALA A 82 -11.97 -8.41 10.26
CA ALA A 82 -12.83 -7.58 11.10
C ALA A 82 -13.63 -8.41 12.10
N LYS A 83 -14.27 -9.51 11.64
CA LYS A 83 -15.03 -10.44 12.50
C LYS A 83 -14.18 -11.12 13.56
N ASN A 84 -12.91 -11.42 13.27
CA ASN A 84 -12.00 -12.04 14.22
C ASN A 84 -11.24 -11.04 15.11
N ASN A 85 -11.30 -9.73 14.79
CA ASN A 85 -10.70 -8.67 15.60
C ASN A 85 -11.54 -8.31 16.83
N ASP A 86 -12.79 -8.79 16.95
CA ASP A 86 -13.59 -8.66 18.17
C ASP A 86 -12.98 -9.42 19.37
N ASN A 87 -11.93 -10.23 19.14
CA ASN A 87 -11.18 -10.96 20.18
C ASN A 87 -9.71 -10.50 20.34
N ARG A 88 -9.31 -9.34 19.80
CA ARG A 88 -8.02 -8.74 20.16
C ARG A 88 -8.17 -7.87 21.40
N LYS A 89 -8.27 -8.52 22.56
CA LYS A 89 -7.63 -7.95 23.75
C LYS A 89 -6.15 -7.91 23.42
N ASP A 90 -5.60 -6.72 23.26
CA ASP A 90 -4.19 -6.50 23.00
C ASP A 90 -3.35 -7.07 24.16
N ASP A 91 -2.91 -8.32 24.04
CA ASP A 91 -1.81 -8.87 24.82
C ASP A 91 -0.51 -8.27 24.26
N TYR A 92 -0.18 -7.07 24.71
CA TYR A 92 1.15 -6.46 24.51
C TYR A 92 2.18 -7.28 25.29
N ARG A 93 2.57 -8.42 24.72
CA ARG A 93 3.77 -9.17 25.08
C ARG A 93 4.79 -9.02 23.97
N GLY A 94 5.92 -8.41 24.31
CA GLY A 94 7.00 -8.07 23.41
C GLY A 94 7.54 -9.27 22.63
N HIS A 95 7.96 -8.98 21.41
CA HIS A 95 8.86 -9.82 20.63
C HIS A 95 9.98 -8.92 20.11
N ASP A 96 10.95 -8.73 20.98
CA ASP A 96 12.34 -8.42 20.69
C ASP A 96 12.92 -9.51 19.78
N ASP A 97 13.25 -9.12 18.54
CA ASP A 97 14.33 -9.63 17.67
C ASP A 97 14.02 -9.39 16.19
N PHE A 98 14.26 -8.15 15.71
CA PHE A 98 14.53 -7.92 14.28
C PHE A 98 15.60 -6.86 14.10
N ARG A 99 16.83 -7.31 13.86
CA ARG A 99 17.92 -6.52 13.29
C ARG A 99 17.59 -6.20 11.83
N GLY A 100 16.70 -5.24 11.61
CA GLY A 100 16.51 -4.55 10.34
C GLY A 100 17.16 -3.15 10.41
N PRO A 101 17.58 -2.55 9.28
CA PRO A 101 18.05 -1.18 9.31
C PRO A 101 16.84 -0.28 9.56
N ASP A 102 16.74 0.25 10.78
CA ASP A 102 15.82 1.31 11.14
C ASP A 102 15.98 2.44 10.12
N ARG A 103 15.06 2.51 9.14
CA ARG A 103 14.82 3.76 8.43
C ARG A 103 14.08 4.65 9.40
N GLY A 104 14.84 5.18 10.35
CA GLY A 104 14.37 6.13 11.33
C GLY A 104 13.60 7.21 10.59
N HIS A 105 12.33 7.36 10.94
CA HIS A 105 11.60 8.58 10.68
C HIS A 105 12.22 9.65 11.58
N HIS A 106 13.37 10.15 11.14
CA HIS A 106 14.14 11.15 11.82
C HIS A 106 13.40 12.48 11.67
N GLN A 107 12.40 12.68 12.53
CA GLN A 107 11.71 13.95 12.63
C GLN A 107 12.73 14.98 13.09
N VAL A 108 13.13 15.87 12.18
CA VAL A 108 13.99 17.00 12.51
C VAL A 108 13.24 17.88 13.50
N ARG A 109 13.59 17.78 14.78
CA ARG A 109 13.00 18.59 15.85
C ARG A 109 13.89 19.78 16.13
N TRP A 110 13.26 20.90 16.47
CA TRP A 110 13.95 22.14 16.82
C TRP A 110 13.56 22.54 18.23
N GLU A 111 14.54 22.61 19.12
CA GLU A 111 14.33 23.04 20.51
C GLU A 111 14.78 24.49 20.69
N ARG A 112 13.94 25.30 21.36
CA ARG A 112 14.27 26.69 21.64
C ARG A 112 15.43 26.75 22.62
N CYS A 113 16.47 27.49 22.27
CA CYS A 113 17.69 27.56 23.06
C CYS A 113 17.87 28.92 23.75
N ALA A 114 17.68 30.03 23.03
CA ALA A 114 17.92 31.38 23.55
C ALA A 114 17.13 32.45 22.79
N GLY A 115 16.84 33.57 23.43
CA GLY A 115 16.26 34.77 22.81
C GLY A 115 17.27 35.60 22.00
N GLU A 116 16.78 36.62 21.30
CA GLU A 116 17.63 37.59 20.59
C GLU A 116 18.56 38.35 21.57
N GLY A 117 19.85 38.35 21.28
CA GLY A 117 20.92 38.93 22.11
C GLY A 117 21.55 37.97 23.12
N GLU A 118 20.96 36.79 23.36
CA GLU A 118 21.45 35.83 24.34
C GLU A 118 22.45 34.83 23.75
N ASN A 119 23.12 34.06 24.61
CA ASN A 119 24.06 33.02 24.19
C ASN A 119 23.43 31.63 24.34
N CYS A 120 23.30 30.90 23.23
CA CYS A 120 22.84 29.52 23.21
C CYS A 120 24.03 28.58 23.42
N ARG A 121 24.00 27.78 24.50
CA ARG A 121 25.04 26.79 24.82
C ARG A 121 24.50 25.38 24.61
N PHE A 122 25.27 24.53 23.92
CA PHE A 122 24.92 23.14 23.66
C PHE A 122 26.19 22.29 23.61
N ARG A 123 26.08 20.98 23.43
CA ARG A 123 27.26 20.09 23.34
C ARG A 123 27.38 19.52 21.94
N GLY A 124 28.62 19.42 21.47
CA GLY A 124 28.94 18.95 20.12
C GLY A 124 28.61 19.97 19.05
N THR A 125 28.71 19.54 17.79
CA THR A 125 28.32 20.33 16.62
C THR A 125 26.84 20.13 16.38
N ARG A 126 26.06 21.22 16.41
CA ARG A 126 24.63 21.19 16.09
C ARG A 126 24.31 22.20 15.01
N GLU A 127 23.22 21.95 14.29
CA GLU A 127 22.61 22.93 13.40
C GLU A 127 21.70 23.84 14.23
N ILE A 128 21.81 25.15 14.04
CA ILE A 128 21.08 26.19 14.76
C ILE A 128 20.32 27.03 13.74
N ARG A 129 19.04 27.31 14.02
CA ARG A 129 18.24 28.28 13.28
C ARG A 129 17.94 29.50 14.15
N TYR A 130 18.04 30.68 13.57
CA TYR A 130 17.73 31.96 14.20
C TYR A 130 16.65 32.67 13.39
N GLY A 131 15.56 33.11 14.03
CA GLY A 131 14.47 33.73 13.29
C GLY A 131 13.14 33.76 14.05
N ALA A 132 12.08 34.04 13.31
CA ALA A 132 10.72 34.13 13.82
C ALA A 132 9.70 33.81 12.70
N GLY A 133 8.59 33.16 13.07
CA GLY A 133 7.55 32.74 12.11
C GLY A 133 8.12 31.79 11.06
N ASP A 134 8.05 32.19 9.80
CA ASP A 134 8.53 31.40 8.66
C ASP A 134 9.89 31.87 8.11
N ARG A 135 10.55 32.82 8.79
CA ARG A 135 11.84 33.39 8.35
C ARG A 135 12.96 32.98 9.27
N TRP A 136 13.92 32.22 8.73
CA TRP A 136 14.99 31.57 9.50
C TRP A 136 16.35 31.67 8.79
N ALA A 137 17.39 31.96 9.57
CA ALA A 137 18.80 31.88 9.17
C ALA A 137 19.46 30.68 9.87
N TYR A 138 20.27 29.91 9.14
CA TYR A 138 20.86 28.66 9.64
C TYR A 138 22.38 28.76 9.76
N ARG A 139 22.93 28.19 10.84
CA ARG A 139 24.37 28.03 11.06
C ARG A 139 24.65 26.72 11.77
N SER A 140 25.82 26.14 11.51
CA SER A 140 26.34 25.04 12.31
C SER A 140 27.48 25.56 13.17
N GLN A 141 27.42 25.29 14.46
CA GLN A 141 28.43 25.73 15.42
C GLN A 141 28.65 24.63 16.46
N THR A 142 29.78 24.70 17.14
CA THR A 142 30.17 23.76 18.18
C THR A 142 30.14 24.45 19.55
N ASN A 143 29.57 23.78 20.55
CA ASN A 143 29.52 24.19 21.95
C ASN A 143 28.68 25.44 22.30
N SER A 144 28.73 26.52 21.52
CA SER A 144 27.91 27.71 21.79
C SER A 144 27.80 28.66 20.61
N ILE A 145 26.72 29.43 20.55
CA ILE A 145 26.53 30.51 19.58
C ILE A 145 25.75 31.69 20.17
N THR A 146 26.20 32.91 19.87
CA THR A 146 25.45 34.12 20.22
C THR A 146 24.31 34.36 19.24
N CYS A 147 23.10 34.51 19.76
CA CYS A 147 21.86 34.60 19.00
C CYS A 147 21.51 36.04 18.63
N ASN A 148 22.22 36.61 17.65
CA ASN A 148 22.02 38.00 17.25
C ASN A 148 22.18 38.23 15.74
N ASN A 149 21.81 39.44 15.32
CA ASN A 149 21.84 39.85 13.91
C ASN A 149 23.26 39.99 13.36
N ALA A 150 24.28 40.14 14.21
CA ALA A 150 25.69 40.18 13.77
C ALA A 150 26.21 38.81 13.35
N VAL A 151 25.74 37.73 14.00
CA VAL A 151 26.16 36.36 13.71
C VAL A 151 25.37 35.73 12.56
N PHE A 152 24.04 35.96 12.53
CA PHE A 152 23.13 35.31 11.60
C PHE A 152 22.60 36.22 10.48
N GLY A 153 22.76 37.54 10.59
CA GLY A 153 21.95 38.51 9.85
C GLY A 153 20.56 38.70 10.48
N ASP A 154 19.75 39.58 9.90
CA ASP A 154 18.36 39.79 10.34
C ASP A 154 17.36 39.14 9.36
N PRO A 155 16.92 37.89 9.61
CA PRO A 155 15.95 37.21 8.77
C PRO A 155 14.53 37.76 8.93
N ALA A 156 14.22 38.44 10.04
CA ALA A 156 12.87 38.95 10.34
C ALA A 156 12.95 40.35 10.97
N PRO A 157 13.14 41.40 10.14
CA PRO A 157 13.21 42.77 10.62
C PRO A 157 11.91 43.20 11.29
N GLY A 158 12.01 43.88 12.43
CA GLY A 158 10.86 44.36 13.21
C GLY A 158 10.17 43.29 14.07
N THR A 159 10.63 42.04 14.03
CA THR A 159 10.09 40.94 14.85
C THR A 159 11.15 40.42 15.82
N PRO A 160 10.80 40.17 17.10
CA PRO A 160 11.70 39.52 18.05
C PRO A 160 12.08 38.11 17.58
N LYS A 161 13.38 37.81 17.53
CA LYS A 161 13.88 36.52 17.04
C LYS A 161 14.35 35.62 18.18
N ALA A 162 14.51 34.34 17.87
CA ALA A 162 15.06 33.36 18.79
C ALA A 162 15.88 32.30 18.08
N CYS A 163 16.82 31.71 18.81
CA CYS A 163 17.58 30.56 18.37
C CYS A 163 16.92 29.25 18.74
N TYR A 164 17.03 28.28 17.83
CA TYR A 164 16.64 26.90 18.05
C TYR A 164 17.74 25.97 17.59
N ILE A 165 18.02 24.93 18.37
CA ILE A 165 18.98 23.89 18.02
C ILE A 165 18.24 22.69 17.43
N LYS A 166 18.84 22.08 16.41
CA LYS A 166 18.37 20.81 15.86
C LYS A 166 18.63 19.69 16.85
N ILE A 167 17.59 18.91 17.11
CA ILE A 167 17.64 17.67 17.88
C ILE A 167 17.29 16.55 16.93
N ASP A 168 18.19 15.58 16.89
CA ASP A 168 18.08 14.32 16.20
C ASP A 168 17.47 13.26 17.13
#